data_AF-A0A550JF96-F1
#
_entry.id   AF-A0A550JF96-F1
#
_cell.length_a   1.000
_cell.length_b   1.000
_cell.length_c   1.000
_cell.angle_alpha   90.00
_cell.angle_beta   90.00
_cell.angle_gamma   90.00
#
_symmetry.space_group_name_H-M   'P 1'
#
loop_
_entity.id
_entity.type
_entity.pdbx_description
1 polymer ?
#
loop_
_entity_poly.entity_id
_entity_poly.type
_entity_poly.pdbx_seq_one_letter_code
_entity_poly.pdbx_strand_id
1 'polypeptide(L)'
;MTRATTGRHVFSFEGGEQLTTIGATFFVSYLYYQHVDSNHRNWDSIKTKTSRINTINRSEHHHRAWLERIGDMNDANLSKNTLCLNGDAVKKMARVVLKAI
;
A
#
# COMPACT_ATOMS: atom_id res chain seq x y z
N MET A 1 -20.03 -23.28 19.40
CA MET A 1 -19.10 -23.14 18.25
C MET A 1 -19.15 -21.70 17.75
N THR A 2 -18.23 -20.85 18.18
CA THR A 2 -18.12 -19.46 17.69
C THR A 2 -17.17 -19.44 16.51
N ARG A 3 -17.72 -19.41 15.29
CA ARG A 3 -16.95 -19.23 14.05
C ARG A 3 -16.54 -17.76 14.02
N ALA A 4 -15.29 -17.46 14.39
CA ALA A 4 -14.71 -16.15 14.18
C ALA A 4 -14.69 -15.87 12.68
N THR A 5 -15.59 -15.04 12.18
CA THR A 5 -15.50 -14.47 10.84
C THR A 5 -14.27 -13.57 10.84
N THR A 6 -13.15 -14.09 10.32
CA THR A 6 -11.98 -13.30 9.92
C THR A 6 -12.38 -12.42 8.73
N GLY A 7 -13.21 -11.41 9.00
CA GLY A 7 -13.61 -10.42 8.04
C GLY A 7 -12.36 -9.74 7.52
N ARG A 8 -12.08 -9.90 6.24
CA ARG A 8 -11.00 -9.18 5.55
C ARG A 8 -11.19 -7.69 5.84
N HIS A 9 -10.18 -7.05 6.42
CA HIS A 9 -10.24 -5.60 6.66
C HIS A 9 -10.36 -4.87 5.32
N VAL A 10 -11.52 -4.27 5.06
CA VAL A 10 -11.77 -3.42 3.91
C VAL A 10 -11.68 -1.96 4.34
N PHE A 11 -10.91 -1.15 3.62
CA PHE A 11 -10.90 0.28 3.87
C PHE A 11 -12.26 0.90 3.50
N SER A 12 -12.84 1.70 4.38
CA SER A 12 -14.18 2.29 4.24
C SER A 12 -14.21 3.57 3.39
N PHE A 13 -13.38 3.66 2.35
CA PHE A 13 -13.32 4.79 1.43
C PHE A 13 -13.29 4.32 -0.02
N GLU A 14 -13.48 5.24 -0.97
CA GLU A 14 -13.51 4.93 -2.40
C GLU A 14 -12.23 4.23 -2.89
N GLY A 15 -12.39 3.12 -3.62
CA GLY A 15 -11.27 2.26 -4.02
C GLY A 15 -10.66 1.44 -2.87
N GLY A 16 -11.20 1.53 -1.65
CA GLY A 16 -10.67 0.87 -0.46
C GLY A 16 -10.59 -0.65 -0.56
N GLU A 17 -11.51 -1.30 -1.28
CA GLU A 17 -11.47 -2.74 -1.57
C GLU A 17 -10.25 -3.14 -2.42
N GLN A 18 -9.92 -2.31 -3.41
CA GLN A 18 -8.75 -2.51 -4.28
C GLN A 18 -7.47 -2.31 -3.45
N LEU A 19 -7.40 -1.25 -2.64
CA LEU A 19 -6.25 -1.00 -1.77
C LEU A 19 -6.07 -2.12 -0.73
N THR A 20 -7.14 -2.68 -0.19
CA THR A 20 -7.09 -3.88 0.67
C THR A 20 -6.52 -5.08 -0.07
N THR A 21 -6.81 -5.22 -1.37
CA THR A 21 -6.27 -6.30 -2.21
C THR A 21 -4.81 -6.10 -2.57
N ILE A 22 -4.42 -4.87 -2.87
CA ILE A 22 -3.04 -4.50 -3.16
C ILE A 22 -2.18 -4.57 -1.89
N GLY A 23 -2.73 -4.17 -0.74
CA GLY A 23 -2.01 -3.91 0.49
C GLY A 23 -1.33 -2.53 0.48
N ALA A 24 -1.65 -1.69 1.46
CA ALA A 24 -1.15 -0.31 1.56
C ALA A 24 0.39 -0.21 1.48
N THR A 25 1.11 -1.06 2.21
CA THR A 25 2.58 -1.03 2.20
C THR A 25 3.18 -1.48 0.86
N PHE A 26 2.56 -2.45 0.19
CA PHE A 26 3.01 -2.86 -1.15
C PHE A 26 2.78 -1.74 -2.16
N PHE A 27 1.60 -1.11 -2.11
CA PHE A 27 1.24 0.03 -2.96
C PHE A 27 2.28 1.16 -2.85
N VAL A 28 2.58 1.62 -1.63
CA VAL A 28 3.57 2.68 -1.41
C VAL A 28 4.97 2.24 -1.86
N SER A 29 5.37 1.03 -1.50
CA SER A 29 6.68 0.48 -1.86
C SER A 29 6.88 0.43 -3.38
N TYR A 30 5.86 0.04 -4.14
CA TYR A 30 5.94 -0.02 -5.59
C TYR A 30 5.95 1.37 -6.25
N LEU A 31 5.09 2.30 -5.82
CA LEU A 31 5.11 3.66 -6.38
C LEU A 31 6.41 4.42 -6.03
N TYR A 32 6.97 4.18 -4.84
CA TYR A 32 8.26 4.75 -4.47
C TYR A 32 9.38 4.29 -5.40
N TYR A 33 9.37 3.00 -5.78
CA TYR A 33 10.27 2.48 -6.80
C TYR A 33 10.07 3.16 -8.17
N GLN A 34 8.82 3.39 -8.58
CA GLN A 34 8.52 3.96 -9.89
C GLN A 34 8.88 5.45 -10.02
N HIS A 35 8.69 6.23 -8.96
CA HIS A 35 8.73 7.70 -9.04
C HIS A 35 9.87 8.35 -8.25
N VAL A 36 10.53 7.64 -7.34
CA VAL A 36 11.48 8.24 -6.40
C VAL A 36 12.84 7.55 -6.43
N ASP A 37 12.87 6.23 -6.24
CA ASP A 37 14.11 5.46 -6.14
C ASP A 37 14.00 4.10 -6.84
N SER A 38 14.57 3.99 -8.03
CA SER A 38 14.59 2.74 -8.80
C SER A 38 15.42 1.62 -8.17
N ASN A 39 16.23 1.90 -7.13
CA ASN A 39 16.92 0.88 -6.36
C ASN A 39 16.07 0.31 -5.21
N HIS A 40 14.89 0.89 -4.94
CA HIS A 40 13.98 0.37 -3.92
C HIS A 40 13.30 -0.92 -4.40
N ARG A 41 13.70 -2.07 -3.84
CA ARG A 41 13.26 -3.40 -4.31
C ARG A 41 12.45 -4.21 -3.30
N ASN A 42 12.06 -3.66 -2.15
CA ASN A 42 11.34 -4.41 -1.12
C ASN A 42 10.09 -5.12 -1.68
N TRP A 43 9.32 -4.44 -2.54
CA TRP A 43 8.10 -4.97 -3.17
C TRP A 43 8.33 -6.21 -4.04
N ASP A 44 9.55 -6.41 -4.58
CA ASP A 44 9.86 -7.43 -5.59
C ASP A 44 9.84 -8.86 -5.03
N SER A 45 10.02 -9.01 -3.71
CA SER A 45 9.97 -10.29 -3.00
C SER A 45 8.57 -10.90 -2.89
N ILE A 46 7.51 -10.12 -3.17
CA ILE A 46 6.12 -10.56 -2.98
C ILE A 46 5.68 -11.43 -4.16
N LYS A 47 5.29 -12.68 -3.85
CA LYS A 47 4.82 -13.66 -4.86
C LYS A 47 3.64 -13.17 -5.70
N THR A 48 2.74 -12.36 -5.12
CA THR A 48 1.54 -11.82 -5.79
C THR A 48 1.79 -10.46 -6.46
N LYS A 49 3.04 -10.03 -6.64
CA LYS A 49 3.37 -8.70 -7.18
C LYS A 49 2.68 -8.39 -8.51
N THR A 50 2.64 -9.33 -9.45
CA THR A 50 2.05 -9.10 -10.78
C THR A 50 0.57 -8.73 -10.71
N SER A 51 -0.24 -9.46 -9.94
CA SER A 51 -1.67 -9.15 -9.82
C SER A 51 -1.92 -7.85 -9.05
N ARG A 52 -1.09 -7.53 -8.06
CA ARG A 52 -1.13 -6.26 -7.34
C ARG A 52 -0.79 -5.09 -8.27
N ILE A 53 0.29 -5.18 -9.04
CA ILE A 53 0.71 -4.16 -10.02
C ILE A 53 -0.39 -3.92 -11.07
N ASN A 54 -0.98 -4.99 -11.63
CA ASN A 54 -2.10 -4.83 -12.56
C ASN A 54 -3.31 -4.14 -11.95
N THR A 55 -3.54 -4.32 -10.64
CA THR A 55 -4.61 -3.61 -9.94
C THR A 55 -4.23 -2.15 -9.71
N ILE A 56 -2.99 -1.86 -9.32
CA ILE A 56 -2.45 -0.51 -9.17
C ILE A 56 -2.62 0.27 -10.49
N ASN A 57 -2.15 -0.27 -11.61
CA ASN A 57 -2.20 0.42 -12.90
C ASN A 57 -3.64 0.72 -13.36
N ARG A 58 -4.60 -0.16 -13.05
CA ARG A 58 -6.03 0.06 -13.38
C ARG A 58 -6.76 1.01 -12.43
N SER A 59 -6.14 1.35 -11.29
CA SER A 59 -6.72 2.19 -10.23
C SER A 59 -5.96 3.52 -10.06
N GLU A 60 -5.28 3.98 -11.11
CA GLU A 60 -4.46 5.20 -11.11
C GLU A 60 -5.20 6.44 -10.57
N HIS A 61 -6.48 6.59 -10.92
CA HIS A 61 -7.34 7.67 -10.44
C HIS A 61 -7.50 7.73 -8.91
N HIS A 62 -7.23 6.64 -8.18
CA HIS A 62 -7.29 6.61 -6.72
C HIS A 62 -5.93 6.84 -6.03
N HIS A 63 -4.81 6.86 -6.76
CA HIS A 63 -3.48 6.81 -6.15
C HIS A 63 -3.21 7.96 -5.19
N ARG A 64 -3.51 9.20 -5.59
CA ARG A 64 -3.33 10.38 -4.73
C ARG A 64 -4.12 10.27 -3.43
N ALA A 65 -5.41 9.95 -3.53
CA ALA A 65 -6.29 9.80 -2.39
C ALA A 65 -5.80 8.69 -1.44
N TRP A 66 -5.32 7.56 -1.99
CA TRP A 66 -4.77 6.48 -1.17
C TRP A 66 -3.47 6.89 -0.46
N LEU A 67 -2.57 7.61 -1.13
CA LEU A 67 -1.33 8.09 -0.53
C LEU A 67 -1.59 9.05 0.65
N GLU A 68 -2.54 9.98 0.49
CA GLU A 68 -2.98 10.87 1.57
C GLU A 68 -3.51 10.06 2.76
N ARG A 69 -4.45 9.14 2.52
CA ARG A 69 -5.02 8.28 3.58
C ARG A 69 -3.95 7.48 4.29
N ILE A 70 -2.99 6.89 3.56
CA ILE A 70 -1.90 6.11 4.14
C ILE A 70 -0.96 6.99 4.98
N GLY A 71 -0.73 8.25 4.57
CA GLY A 71 0.02 9.24 5.33
C GLY A 71 -0.54 9.48 6.74
N ASP A 72 -1.85 9.25 6.94
CA ASP A 72 -2.59 9.45 8.18
C ASP A 72 -2.90 8.16 8.96
N MET A 73 -2.60 6.98 8.41
CA MET A 73 -2.91 5.69 9.05
C MET A 73 -2.10 5.43 10.33
N ASN A 74 -2.51 4.49 11.17
CA ASN A 74 -1.71 4.11 12.34
C ASN A 74 -0.45 3.30 11.94
N ASP A 75 0.73 3.69 12.43
CA ASP A 75 2.01 3.04 12.15
C ASP A 75 2.02 1.56 12.52
N ALA A 76 1.36 1.18 13.61
CA ALA A 76 1.26 -0.20 14.07
C ALA A 76 0.50 -1.07 13.05
N ASN A 77 -0.44 -0.49 12.31
CA ASN A 77 -1.16 -1.21 11.25
C ASN A 77 -0.30 -1.34 9.99
N LEU A 78 0.41 -0.27 9.62
CA LEU A 78 1.31 -0.29 8.46
C LEU A 78 2.51 -1.23 8.67
N SER A 79 2.97 -1.41 9.91
CA SER A 79 4.12 -2.28 10.25
C SER A 79 3.82 -3.78 10.20
N LYS A 80 2.56 -4.21 10.03
CA LYS A 80 2.16 -5.63 9.94
C LYS A 80 2.46 -6.28 8.58
N ASN A 81 3.37 -5.71 7.80
CA ASN A 81 3.68 -6.15 6.45
C ASN A 81 4.88 -7.11 6.42
N THR A 82 4.98 -7.93 5.37
CA THR A 82 6.10 -8.86 5.15
C THR A 82 7.27 -8.21 4.39
N LEU A 83 7.25 -6.89 4.18
CA LEU A 83 8.28 -6.13 3.46
C LEU A 83 9.35 -5.55 4.40
N CYS A 84 9.24 -5.83 5.71
CA CYS A 84 10.09 -5.32 6.78
C CYS A 84 10.17 -3.78 6.81
N LEU A 85 9.14 -3.09 6.31
CA LEU A 85 9.02 -1.64 6.38
C LEU A 85 8.25 -1.26 7.64
N ASN A 86 8.80 -0.36 8.47
CA ASN A 86 8.05 0.18 9.60
C ASN A 86 7.04 1.24 9.13
N GLY A 87 6.01 1.50 9.95
CA GLY A 87 4.91 2.39 9.58
C GLY A 87 5.33 3.83 9.28
N ASP A 88 6.27 4.39 10.06
CA ASP A 88 6.81 5.74 9.83
C ASP A 88 7.53 5.84 8.47
N ALA A 89 8.33 4.85 8.11
CA ALA A 89 8.98 4.77 6.81
C ALA A 89 7.95 4.73 5.68
N VAL A 90 6.91 3.91 5.82
CA VAL A 90 5.82 3.83 4.82
C VAL A 90 5.12 5.17 4.66
N LYS A 91 4.83 5.90 5.74
CA LYS A 91 4.24 7.24 5.67
C LYS A 91 5.16 8.25 5.00
N LYS A 92 6.44 8.25 5.35
CA LYS A 92 7.44 9.11 4.73
C LYS A 92 7.51 8.85 3.22
N MET A 93 7.60 7.59 2.82
CA MET A 93 7.56 7.20 1.41
C MET A 93 6.27 7.67 0.73
N ALA A 94 5.11 7.48 1.35
CA ALA A 94 3.83 7.90 0.78
C ALA A 94 3.79 9.43 0.52
N ARG A 95 4.28 10.24 1.46
CA ARG A 95 4.37 11.70 1.31
C ARG A 95 5.37 12.12 0.23
N VAL A 96 6.48 11.41 0.08
CA VAL A 96 7.47 11.69 -0.97
C VAL A 96 6.90 11.34 -2.34
N VAL A 97 6.24 10.18 -2.48
CA VAL A 97 5.56 9.80 -3.72
C VAL A 97 4.47 10.81 -4.08
N LEU A 98 3.64 11.24 -3.12
CA LEU A 98 2.56 12.21 -3.36
C LEU A 98 3.06 13.55 -3.92
N LYS A 99 4.30 13.93 -3.61
CA LYS A 99 4.96 15.12 -4.17
C LYS A 99 5.57 14.89 -5.55
N ALA A 100 5.85 13.64 -5.90
CA ALA A 100 6.48 13.25 -7.17
C ALA A 100 5.45 12.94 -8.27
N ILE A 101 4.19 12.72 -7.91
CA ILE A 101 3.07 12.45 -8.84
C ILE A 101 2.08 13.60 -8.90
#